data_AF-A0A5E7P3X3-F1
#
_entry.id   AF-A0A5E7P3X3-F1
#
_cell.length_a   1.000
_cell.length_b   1.000
_cell.length_c   1.000
_cell.angle_alpha   90.00
_cell.angle_beta   90.00
_cell.angle_gamma   90.00
#
_symmetry.space_group_name_H-M   'P 1'
#
loop_
_entity.id
_entity.type
_entity.pdbx_description
1 polymer ?
#
loop_
_entity_poly.entity_id
_entity_poly.type
_entity_poly.pdbx_seq_one_letter_code
_entity_poly.pdbx_strand_id
1 'polypeptide(L)' 'MHQALLIIDVQPSFTPPQWLIDGIRTLIGTLPSAATVERHDESKTPFHKQLGWHPHQTTTA' A
#
# COMPACT_ATOMS: atom_id res chain seq x y z
N MET A 1 -11.12 -25.13 7.57
CA MET A 1 -10.95 -23.65 7.66
C MET A 1 -10.33 -23.17 6.36
N HIS A 2 -10.84 -22.10 5.76
CA HIS A 2 -10.24 -21.48 4.57
C HIS A 2 -9.52 -20.21 5.01
N GLN A 3 -8.26 -20.08 4.60
CA GLN A 3 -7.41 -18.94 4.93
C GLN A 3 -7.08 -18.17 3.65
N ALA A 4 -6.85 -16.87 3.81
CA ALA A 4 -6.43 -15.98 2.74
C ALA A 4 -5.41 -14.99 3.27
N LEU A 5 -4.54 -14.50 2.39
CA LEU A 5 -3.60 -13.43 2.66
C LEU A 5 -4.23 -12.09 2.25
N LEU A 6 -4.45 -11.20 3.22
CA LEU A 6 -4.85 -9.82 2.96
C LEU A 6 -3.63 -8.90 3.09
N ILE A 7 -3.29 -8.22 2.00
CA ILE A 7 -2.18 -7.26 1.93
C ILE A 7 -2.79 -5.86 1.93
N ILE A 8 -2.48 -5.06 2.96
CA ILE A 8 -3.09 -3.75 3.15
C ILE A 8 -2.09 -2.66 2.82
N ASP A 9 -2.37 -1.90 1.76
CA ASP A 9 -1.73 -0.63 1.40
C ASP A 9 -0.18 -0.69 1.42
N VAL A 10 0.36 -1.83 1.02
CA VAL A 10 1.81 -2.02 0.86
C VAL A 10 2.23 -1.36 -0.45
N GLN A 11 2.45 -0.05 -0.38
CA GLN A 11 2.76 0.83 -1.51
C GLN A 11 3.99 1.69 -1.19
N PRO A 12 4.79 2.11 -2.19
CA PRO A 12 5.99 2.92 -1.97
C PRO A 12 5.75 4.18 -1.14
N SER A 13 4.58 4.82 -1.28
CA SER A 13 4.19 6.02 -0.53
C SER A 13 4.16 5.84 0.99
N PHE A 14 4.08 4.60 1.48
CA PHE A 14 4.13 4.25 2.90
C PHE A 14 5.48 3.70 3.35
N THR A 15 6.48 3.64 2.45
CA THR A 15 7.83 3.13 2.73
C THR A 15 7.80 1.79 3.49
N PRO A 16 7.17 0.74 2.92
CA PRO A 16 7.00 -0.52 3.62
C PRO A 16 8.36 -1.14 3.96
N PRO A 17 8.55 -1.64 5.19
CA PRO A 17 9.84 -2.19 5.59
C PRO A 17 10.11 -3.50 4.85
N GLN A 18 11.39 -3.77 4.56
CA GLN A 18 11.79 -4.92 3.75
C GLN A 18 11.32 -6.27 4.33
N TRP A 19 11.32 -6.41 5.66
CA TRP A 19 10.86 -7.64 6.33
C TRP A 19 9.38 -7.95 6.04
N LEU A 20 8.54 -6.93 5.84
CA LEU A 20 7.12 -7.11 5.51
C LEU A 20 6.97 -7.61 4.07
N ILE A 21 7.73 -6.99 3.15
CA ILE A 21 7.75 -7.41 1.74
C ILE A 21 8.21 -8.86 1.63
N ASP A 22 9.28 -9.23 2.33
CA ASP A 22 9.80 -10.59 2.31
C ASP A 22 8.82 -11.58 2.95
N GLY A 23 8.17 -11.22 4.06
CA GLY A 23 7.10 -12.03 4.65
C GLY A 23 5.94 -12.29 3.69
N ILE A 24 5.46 -11.25 3.00
CA ILE A 24 4.41 -11.38 1.98
C ILE A 24 4.87 -12.31 0.85
N ARG A 25 6.10 -12.17 0.36
CA ARG A 25 6.66 -13.02 -0.70
C ARG A 25 6.69 -14.50 -0.33
N THR A 26 6.87 -14.85 0.95
CA THR A 26 6.83 -16.25 1.39
C THR A 26 5.42 -16.86 1.35
N LEU A 27 4.38 -16.03 1.39
CA LEU A 27 2.98 -16.48 1.46
C LEU A 27 2.25 -16.38 0.11
N ILE A 28 2.63 -15.43 -0.74
CA ILE A 28 2.08 -15.29 -2.09
C ILE A 28 2.23 -16.61 -2.85
N GLY A 29 1.14 -17.07 -3.49
CA GLY A 29 1.09 -18.33 -4.23
C GLY A 29 0.78 -19.56 -3.39
N THR A 30 0.89 -19.49 -2.05
CA THR A 30 0.47 -20.56 -1.13
C THR A 30 -0.95 -20.38 -0.60
N LEU A 31 -1.46 -19.13 -0.62
CA LEU A 31 -2.78 -18.75 -0.15
C LEU A 31 -3.51 -17.91 -1.21
N PRO A 32 -4.84 -18.04 -1.34
CA PRO A 32 -5.67 -17.04 -1.99
C PRO A 32 -5.33 -15.67 -1.40
N SER A 33 -5.03 -14.70 -2.25
CA SER A 33 -4.48 -13.41 -1.82
C SER A 33 -5.27 -12.26 -2.42
N ALA A 34 -5.52 -11.23 -1.62
CA ALA A 34 -6.08 -9.95 -2.05
C ALA A 34 -5.20 -8.81 -1.55
N ALA A 35 -5.02 -7.78 -2.37
CA ALA A 35 -4.25 -6.59 -2.02
C ALA A 35 -5.12 -5.34 -2.17
N THR A 36 -5.12 -4.48 -1.16
CA THR A 36 -5.71 -3.15 -1.25
C THR A 36 -4.66 -2.12 -1.65
N VAL A 37 -5.13 -1.05 -2.30
CA VAL A 37 -4.30 0.05 -2.77
C VAL A 37 -5.02 1.34 -2.40
N GLU A 38 -4.44 2.10 -1.48
CA GLU A 38 -4.86 3.47 -1.18
C GLU A 38 -4.60 4.33 -2.42
N ARG A 39 -5.62 5.09 -2.83
CA ARG A 39 -5.55 6.01 -3.96
C ARG A 39 -6.12 7.35 -3.53
N HIS A 40 -5.21 8.21 -3.08
CA HIS A 40 -5.56 9.55 -2.67
C HIS A 40 -5.94 10.43 -3.86
N ASP A 41 -7.06 11.15 -3.74
CA ASP A 41 -7.60 12.05 -4.75
C ASP A 41 -7.76 13.45 -4.15
N GLU A 42 -6.80 14.32 -4.46
CA GLU A 42 -6.76 15.72 -4.01
C GLU A 42 -7.94 16.55 -4.53
N SER A 43 -8.67 16.10 -5.57
CA SER A 43 -9.89 16.80 -6.02
C SER A 43 -11.06 16.60 -5.07
N LYS A 44 -11.04 15.52 -4.28
CA LYS A 44 -12.08 15.16 -3.30
C LYS A 44 -11.67 15.50 -1.88
N THR A 45 -10.42 15.19 -1.53
CA THR A 45 -9.88 15.40 -0.19
C THR A 45 -8.53 16.11 -0.30
N PRO A 46 -8.53 17.46 -0.27
CA PRO A 46 -7.36 18.24 -0.65
C PRO A 46 -6.37 18.42 0.51
N PHE A 47 -5.79 17.32 1.00
CA PHE A 47 -4.84 17.33 2.12
C PHE A 47 -3.64 18.22 1.85
N HIS A 48 -3.12 18.25 0.62
CA HIS A 48 -1.99 19.11 0.31
C HIS A 48 -2.36 20.59 0.46
N LYS A 49 -3.50 20.99 -0.09
CA LYS A 49 -3.97 22.37 -0.01
C LYS A 49 -4.38 22.79 1.40
N GLN A 50 -4.97 21.88 2.17
CA GLN A 50 -5.50 22.17 3.51
C GLN A 50 -4.47 22.04 4.62
N LEU A 51 -3.58 21.06 4.51
CA LEU A 51 -2.68 20.64 5.59
C LEU A 51 -1.20 20.81 5.22
N GLY A 52 -0.88 21.17 3.97
CA GLY A 52 0.50 21.15 3.47
C GLY A 52 1.10 19.76 3.42
N TRP A 53 0.25 18.72 3.54
CA TRP A 53 0.67 17.33 3.61
C TRP A 53 0.19 16.56 2.39
N HIS A 54 1.07 15.78 1.79
CA HIS A 54 0.71 14.83 0.74
C HIS A 54 1.45 13.51 1.00
N PRO A 55 0.87 12.35 0.63
CA PRO A 55 1.61 11.10 0.65
C PRO A 55 2.83 11.19 -0.28
N HIS A 56 3.89 10.43 0.01
CA HIS A 56 5.11 10.45 -0.80
C HIS A 56 4.77 10.13 -2.27
N GLN A 57 5.10 11.05 -3.18
CA GLN A 57 4.95 10.81 -4.60
C GLN A 57 6.03 9.83 -5.05
N THR A 58 5.61 8.71 -5.65
CA THR A 58 6.58 7.83 -6.32
C THR A 58 7.07 8.57 -7.56
N THR A 59 8.30 9.06 -7.54
CA THR A 59 8.94 9.57 -8.76
C THR A 59 9.20 8.38 -9.68
N THR A 60 8.33 8.16 -10.67
CA THR A 60 8.69 7.37 -11.85
C THR A 60 9.78 8.14 -12.60
N ALA A 61 11.01 7.61 -12.56
CA ALA A 61 12.04 7.93 -13.54
C ALA A 61 11.72 7.26 -14.88
#